data_AF-A0A2S4W045-F1
#
_entry.id   AF-A0A2S4W045-F1
#
_cell.length_a   1.000
_cell.length_b   1.000
_cell.length_c   1.000
_cell.angle_alpha   90.00
_cell.angle_beta   90.00
_cell.angle_gamma   90.00
#
_symmetry.space_group_name_H-M   'P 1'
#
loop_
_entity.id
_entity.type
_entity.pdbx_description
1 polymer ?
#
loop_
_entity_poly.entity_id
_entity_poly.type
_entity_poly.pdbx_seq_one_letter_code
_entity_poly.pdbx_strand_id
1 'polypeptide(L)'
;MNTLLTNSDIPGSFGGDQHAQLMAACKEAAQRDEHMLDSSDELYRWFTQQAFNQVGMELTSALTHNASRNAPPLNFPVIHRQLPLAPNHQTAILKALVAAHMSMYTSNHRLAHRQANPCHYLNLIDSYVKLFNEKMGNLEEQQRHHNIGLDKLDKTVVRVEEMRRSLVTKRTQLAAKETKAE
;
A
#
# COMPACT_ATOMS: atom_id res chain seq x y z
N MET A 1 -19.42 1.08 -14.52
CA MET A 1 -18.08 1.52 -14.04
C MET A 1 -17.16 1.99 -15.19
N ASN A 2 -17.26 1.42 -16.40
CA ASN A 2 -16.31 1.67 -17.51
C ASN A 2 -16.50 2.92 -18.38
N THR A 3 -17.53 3.77 -18.19
CA THR A 3 -17.78 4.92 -19.08
C THR A 3 -17.67 6.28 -18.38
N LEU A 4 -17.94 6.33 -17.07
CA LEU A 4 -17.78 7.53 -16.24
C LEU A 4 -16.33 7.75 -15.78
N LEU A 5 -15.55 6.66 -15.64
CA LEU A 5 -14.16 6.71 -15.18
C LEU A 5 -13.14 6.83 -16.32
N THR A 6 -13.51 6.44 -17.55
CA THR A 6 -12.62 6.40 -18.72
C THR A 6 -12.59 7.70 -19.52
N ASN A 7 -13.67 8.47 -19.51
CA ASN A 7 -13.77 9.67 -20.34
C ASN A 7 -13.17 10.92 -19.68
N SER A 8 -12.76 10.89 -18.40
CA SER A 8 -12.09 12.02 -17.71
C SER A 8 -12.80 13.40 -17.76
N ASP A 9 -13.98 13.49 -18.37
CA ASP A 9 -14.78 14.71 -18.48
C ASP A 9 -15.92 14.68 -17.45
N ILE A 10 -15.62 15.24 -16.27
CA ILE A 10 -16.67 15.78 -15.40
C ILE A 10 -17.26 17.09 -15.99
N PRO A 11 -16.62 17.89 -16.88
CA PRO A 11 -17.30 19.01 -17.54
C PRO A 11 -18.19 18.48 -18.67
N GLY A 12 -19.51 18.39 -18.42
CA GLY A 12 -20.53 18.08 -19.44
C GLY A 12 -21.22 16.72 -19.32
N SER A 13 -20.83 15.86 -18.38
CA SER A 13 -21.48 14.56 -18.15
C SER A 13 -22.76 14.62 -17.31
N PHE A 14 -22.99 15.75 -16.63
CA PHE A 14 -24.21 16.01 -15.88
C PHE A 14 -25.06 17.03 -16.64
N GLY A 15 -26.26 16.62 -17.05
CA GLY A 15 -27.26 17.56 -17.58
C GLY A 15 -27.62 18.61 -16.52
N GLY A 16 -28.11 19.79 -16.94
CA GLY A 16 -28.36 20.94 -16.05
C GLY A 16 -29.07 20.60 -14.72
N ASP A 17 -30.08 19.73 -14.75
CA ASP A 17 -30.80 19.28 -13.56
C ASP A 17 -29.98 18.35 -12.66
N GLN A 18 -29.19 17.44 -13.26
CA GLN A 18 -28.31 16.54 -12.51
C GLN A 18 -27.13 17.29 -11.88
N HIS A 19 -26.61 18.31 -12.57
CA HIS A 19 -25.58 19.18 -12.03
C HIS A 19 -26.12 19.98 -10.83
N ALA A 20 -27.32 20.54 -10.94
CA ALA A 20 -27.97 21.24 -9.83
C ALA A 20 -28.21 20.32 -8.61
N GLN A 21 -28.66 19.09 -8.82
CA GLN A 21 -28.84 18.09 -7.76
C GLN A 21 -27.51 17.69 -7.10
N LEU A 22 -26.46 17.49 -7.91
CA LEU A 22 -25.13 17.17 -7.42
C LEU A 22 -24.56 18.31 -6.57
N MET A 23 -24.67 19.56 -7.04
CA MET A 23 -24.21 20.74 -6.29
C MET A 23 -25.01 20.93 -4.99
N ALA A 24 -26.31 20.66 -4.98
CA ALA A 24 -27.12 20.71 -3.76
C ALA A 24 -26.65 19.66 -2.73
N ALA A 25 -26.47 18.41 -3.15
CA ALA A 25 -26.00 17.33 -2.28
C ALA A 25 -24.58 17.57 -1.76
N CYS A 26 -23.69 18.10 -2.59
CA CYS A 26 -22.32 18.45 -2.18
C CYS A 26 -22.30 19.61 -1.19
N LYS A 27 -23.20 20.59 -1.32
CA LYS A 27 -23.33 21.68 -0.35
C LYS A 27 -23.82 21.20 1.00
N GLU A 28 -24.80 20.30 1.02
CA GLU A 28 -25.28 19.67 2.25
C GLU A 28 -24.19 18.81 2.92
N ALA A 29 -23.42 18.05 2.14
CA ALA A 29 -22.32 17.24 2.65
C ALA A 29 -21.17 18.11 3.19
N ALA A 30 -20.79 19.18 2.48
CA ALA A 30 -19.78 20.13 2.97
C ALA A 30 -20.21 20.84 4.26
N GLN A 31 -21.50 21.18 4.39
CA GLN A 31 -22.06 21.74 5.63
C GLN A 31 -22.01 20.75 6.79
N ARG A 32 -22.24 19.45 6.54
CA ARG A 32 -22.08 18.39 7.55
C ARG A 32 -20.62 18.22 8.02
N ASP A 33 -19.66 18.46 7.13
CA ASP A 33 -18.23 18.39 7.41
C ASP A 33 -17.64 19.74 7.91
N GLU A 34 -18.50 20.71 8.26
CA GLU A 34 -18.15 22.08 8.73
C GLU A 34 -17.31 22.91 7.73
N HIS A 35 -17.35 22.58 6.44
CA HIS A 35 -16.67 23.34 5.40
C HIS A 35 -17.58 24.44 4.84
N MET A 36 -17.19 25.70 5.04
CA MET A 36 -17.77 26.85 4.35
C MET A 36 -17.19 26.94 2.93
N LEU A 37 -17.94 26.47 1.94
CA LEU A 37 -17.60 26.57 0.53
C LEU A 37 -18.56 27.57 -0.11
N ASP A 38 -18.04 28.72 -0.54
CA ASP A 38 -18.85 29.88 -0.94
C ASP A 38 -19.07 29.93 -2.47
N SER A 39 -18.23 29.25 -3.24
CA SER A 39 -18.29 29.21 -4.70
C SER A 39 -18.66 27.84 -5.25
N SER A 40 -19.42 27.82 -6.35
CA SER A 40 -19.72 26.61 -7.12
C SER A 40 -18.45 25.89 -7.60
N ASP A 41 -17.37 26.64 -7.89
CA ASP A 41 -16.10 26.07 -8.31
C ASP A 41 -15.36 25.35 -7.17
N GLU A 42 -15.46 25.89 -5.95
CA GLU A 42 -14.86 25.28 -4.76
C GLU A 42 -15.60 23.98 -4.38
N LEU A 43 -16.92 24.02 -4.49
CA LEU A 43 -17.78 22.86 -4.27
C LEU A 43 -17.47 21.72 -5.24
N TYR A 44 -17.25 22.05 -6.51
CA TYR A 44 -16.88 21.10 -7.54
C TYR A 44 -15.49 20.49 -7.31
N ARG A 45 -14.52 21.29 -6.87
CA ARG A 45 -13.18 20.81 -6.50
C ARG A 45 -13.23 19.87 -5.30
N TRP A 46 -14.02 20.23 -4.28
CA TRP A 46 -14.24 19.40 -3.10
C TRP A 46 -14.86 18.05 -3.50
N PHE A 47 -15.95 18.06 -4.28
CA PHE A 47 -16.59 16.84 -4.76
C PHE A 47 -15.62 15.94 -5.53
N THR A 48 -14.89 16.52 -6.48
CA THR A 48 -13.90 15.80 -7.28
C THR A 48 -12.85 15.14 -6.41
N GLN A 49 -12.36 15.85 -5.39
CA GLN A 49 -11.37 15.32 -4.45
C GLN A 49 -11.95 14.17 -3.59
N GLN A 50 -13.20 14.29 -3.13
CA GLN A 50 -13.86 13.22 -2.39
C GLN A 50 -14.09 11.97 -3.24
N ALA A 51 -14.49 12.13 -4.50
CA ALA A 51 -14.65 11.02 -5.43
C ALA A 51 -13.34 10.25 -5.65
N PHE A 52 -12.22 10.96 -5.83
CA PHE A 52 -10.90 10.32 -5.97
C PHE A 52 -10.43 9.62 -4.70
N ASN A 53 -10.71 10.18 -3.52
CA ASN A 53 -10.39 9.54 -2.25
C ASN A 53 -11.16 8.23 -2.09
N GLN A 54 -12.46 8.24 -2.38
CA GLN A 54 -13.32 7.06 -2.30
C GLN A 54 -12.86 5.95 -3.26
N VAL A 55 -12.60 6.30 -4.53
CA VAL A 55 -12.08 5.32 -5.51
C VAL A 55 -10.71 4.79 -5.10
N GLY A 56 -9.83 5.66 -4.60
CA GLY A 56 -8.53 5.25 -4.09
C GLY A 56 -8.65 4.29 -2.90
N MET A 57 -9.61 4.51 -2.00
CA MET A 57 -9.86 3.64 -0.85
C MET A 57 -10.31 2.25 -1.28
N GLU A 58 -11.29 2.18 -2.20
CA GLU A 58 -11.81 0.91 -2.72
C GLU A 58 -10.72 0.11 -3.45
N LEU A 59 -9.93 0.75 -4.32
CA LEU A 59 -8.85 0.09 -5.06
C LEU A 59 -7.67 -0.34 -4.17
N THR A 60 -7.40 0.41 -3.11
CA THR A 60 -6.31 0.12 -2.15
C THR A 60 -6.73 -0.87 -1.07
N SER A 61 -8.04 -1.09 -0.86
CA SER A 61 -8.57 -2.01 0.15
C SER A 61 -8.02 -3.44 -0.03
N ALA A 62 -7.94 -3.91 -1.27
CA ALA A 62 -7.44 -5.24 -1.64
C ALA A 62 -5.96 -5.46 -1.29
N LEU A 63 -5.16 -4.40 -1.22
CA LEU A 63 -3.73 -4.48 -0.89
C LEU A 63 -3.44 -4.80 0.58
N THR A 64 -4.46 -4.77 1.44
CA THR A 64 -4.26 -4.63 2.89
C THR A 64 -4.96 -5.68 3.74
N HIS A 65 -5.35 -6.80 3.14
CA HIS A 65 -5.89 -7.96 3.88
C HIS A 65 -4.90 -8.56 4.92
N ASN A 66 -3.65 -8.07 4.96
CA ASN A 66 -2.66 -8.39 6.01
C ASN A 66 -2.30 -7.14 6.83
N ALA A 67 -3.22 -6.70 7.69
CA ALA A 67 -3.06 -5.52 8.56
C ALA A 67 -2.00 -5.67 9.69
N SER A 68 -1.45 -6.87 9.92
CA SER A 68 -0.55 -7.14 11.06
C SER A 68 0.88 -6.61 10.90
N ARG A 69 1.35 -6.34 9.67
CA ARG A 69 2.78 -6.09 9.41
C ARG A 69 3.16 -4.65 9.05
N ASN A 70 2.17 -3.77 8.89
CA ASN A 70 2.36 -2.48 8.24
C ASN A 70 2.19 -1.32 9.23
N ALA A 71 3.29 -0.87 9.85
CA ALA A 71 3.31 0.36 10.64
C ALA A 71 3.55 1.59 9.73
N PRO A 72 2.87 2.73 9.94
CA PRO A 72 3.11 3.94 9.15
C PRO A 72 4.50 4.53 9.45
N PRO A 73 5.19 5.11 8.46
CA PRO A 73 6.42 5.85 8.70
C PRO A 73 6.15 7.09 9.58
N LEU A 74 7.06 7.36 10.53
CA LEU A 74 6.93 8.36 11.60
C LEU A 74 6.70 9.82 11.14
N ASN A 75 7.04 10.15 9.89
CA ASN A 75 6.84 11.48 9.31
C ASN A 75 5.99 11.39 8.05
N PHE A 76 4.68 11.55 8.21
CA PHE A 76 3.73 11.54 7.10
C PHE A 76 3.16 12.96 6.86
N PRO A 77 3.33 13.57 5.68
CA PRO A 77 2.79 14.90 5.40
C PRO A 77 1.26 14.85 5.37
N VAL A 78 0.64 15.49 6.37
CA VAL A 78 -0.83 15.56 6.52
C VAL A 78 -1.39 16.55 5.50
N ILE A 79 -1.87 16.06 4.37
CA ILE A 79 -2.52 16.89 3.34
C ILE A 79 -4.01 17.15 3.64
N HIS A 80 -4.63 16.38 4.55
CA HIS A 80 -6.03 16.54 4.94
C HIS A 80 -6.21 16.58 6.46
N ARG A 81 -6.86 17.64 6.96
CA ARG A 81 -6.94 18.02 8.39
C ARG A 81 -8.01 17.25 9.19
N GLN A 82 -8.91 16.49 8.54
CA GLN A 82 -10.07 15.87 9.21
C GLN A 82 -10.11 14.34 9.14
N LEU A 83 -9.01 13.62 9.45
CA LEU A 83 -9.07 12.15 9.62
C LEU A 83 -8.32 11.72 10.91
N PRO A 84 -8.71 10.60 11.57
CA PRO A 84 -8.26 10.20 12.90
C PRO A 84 -6.74 10.19 13.11
N LEU A 85 -6.33 10.55 14.32
CA LEU A 85 -4.97 10.88 14.77
C LEU A 85 -3.93 9.74 14.65
N ALA A 86 -4.34 8.52 14.31
CA ALA A 86 -3.45 7.41 13.99
C ALA A 86 -3.72 6.97 12.56
N PRO A 87 -2.93 7.40 11.55
CA PRO A 87 -3.15 6.95 10.20
C PRO A 87 -2.88 5.45 10.14
N ASN A 88 -3.89 4.63 9.94
CA ASN A 88 -3.69 3.24 9.50
C ASN A 88 -2.81 3.30 8.24
N HIS A 89 -1.86 2.36 8.06
CA HIS A 89 -0.93 2.36 6.91
C HIS A 89 -1.64 2.54 5.55
N GLN A 90 -2.88 2.03 5.43
CA GLN A 90 -3.82 2.29 4.34
C GLN A 90 -4.04 3.78 4.06
N THR A 91 -4.41 4.55 5.10
CA THR A 91 -4.69 5.98 4.99
C THR A 91 -3.42 6.77 4.71
N ALA A 92 -2.25 6.31 5.17
CA ALA A 92 -0.96 6.92 4.83
C ALA A 92 -0.62 6.70 3.35
N ILE A 93 -0.71 5.47 2.85
CA ILE A 93 -0.48 5.18 1.42
C ILE A 93 -1.44 5.99 0.55
N LEU A 94 -2.74 5.96 0.85
CA LEU A 94 -3.75 6.70 0.11
C LEU A 94 -3.42 8.20 0.08
N LYS A 95 -3.12 8.79 1.23
CA LYS A 95 -2.75 10.21 1.31
C LYS A 95 -1.49 10.52 0.49
N ALA A 96 -0.51 9.62 0.42
CA ALA A 96 0.70 9.81 -0.37
C ALA A 96 0.42 9.73 -1.88
N LEU A 97 -0.43 8.80 -2.31
CA LEU A 97 -0.88 8.69 -3.69
C LEU A 97 -1.66 9.93 -4.13
N VAL A 98 -2.58 10.40 -3.29
CA VAL A 98 -3.33 11.64 -3.55
C VAL A 98 -2.40 12.86 -3.58
N ALA A 99 -1.44 12.94 -2.65
CA ALA A 99 -0.42 14.00 -2.62
C ALA A 99 0.42 14.03 -3.90
N ALA A 100 0.89 12.86 -4.35
CA ALA A 100 1.68 12.73 -5.57
C ALA A 100 0.85 13.16 -6.80
N HIS A 101 -0.43 12.75 -6.87
CA HIS A 101 -1.31 13.13 -7.95
C HIS A 101 -1.58 14.64 -7.98
N MET A 102 -1.86 15.27 -6.83
CA MET A 102 -2.07 16.72 -6.73
C MET A 102 -0.79 17.51 -7.07
N SER A 103 0.39 17.01 -6.68
CA SER A 103 1.68 17.59 -7.07
C SER A 103 1.91 17.53 -8.58
N MET A 104 1.51 16.43 -9.23
CA MET A 104 1.57 16.31 -10.68
C MET A 104 0.58 17.24 -11.37
N TYR A 105 -0.66 17.32 -10.88
CA TYR A 105 -1.69 18.22 -11.41
C TYR A 105 -1.24 19.68 -11.35
N THR A 106 -0.76 20.14 -10.19
CA THR A 106 -0.26 21.52 -10.00
C THR A 106 0.97 21.82 -10.86
N SER A 107 1.88 20.85 -11.03
CA SER A 107 3.05 21.00 -11.89
C SER A 107 2.70 21.03 -13.38
N ASN A 108 1.75 20.21 -13.82
CA ASN A 108 1.28 20.18 -15.21
C ASN A 108 0.46 21.42 -15.57
N HIS A 109 -0.34 21.95 -14.62
CA HIS A 109 -1.07 23.19 -14.82
C HIS A 109 -0.13 24.40 -15.01
N ARG A 110 1.06 24.37 -14.40
CA ARG A 110 2.12 25.37 -14.64
C ARG A 110 2.80 25.25 -16.02
N LEU A 111 2.73 24.08 -16.64
CA LEU A 111 3.39 23.78 -17.92
C LEU A 111 2.46 23.90 -19.14
N ALA A 112 1.19 24.30 -18.94
CA ALA A 112 0.17 24.68 -19.93
C ALA A 112 -0.15 23.70 -21.09
N HIS A 113 0.66 22.68 -21.35
CA HIS A 113 0.54 21.81 -22.54
C HIS A 113 0.13 20.36 -22.25
N ARG A 114 0.04 19.94 -20.99
CA ARG A 114 -0.47 18.60 -20.64
C ARG A 114 -1.45 18.71 -19.49
N GLN A 115 -2.74 18.57 -19.77
CA GLN A 115 -3.73 18.38 -18.71
C GLN A 115 -3.47 17.03 -18.04
N ALA A 116 -3.35 17.03 -16.71
CA ALA A 116 -3.31 15.79 -15.94
C ALA A 116 -4.74 15.24 -15.85
N ASN A 117 -5.09 14.35 -16.77
CA ASN A 117 -6.40 13.72 -16.80
C ASN A 117 -6.57 12.73 -15.64
N PRO A 118 -7.77 12.62 -15.04
CA PRO A 118 -8.16 11.59 -14.07
C PRO A 118 -7.67 10.17 -14.40
N CYS A 119 -7.60 9.81 -15.70
CA CYS A 119 -7.06 8.53 -16.15
C CYS A 119 -5.59 8.28 -15.71
N HIS A 120 -4.76 9.32 -15.60
CA HIS A 120 -3.37 9.16 -15.13
C HIS A 120 -3.30 8.80 -13.65
N TYR A 121 -4.28 9.22 -12.84
CA TYR A 121 -4.39 8.81 -11.44
C TYR A 121 -4.75 7.33 -11.31
N LEU A 122 -5.72 6.88 -12.11
CA LEU A 122 -6.14 5.49 -12.11
C LEU A 122 -5.00 4.57 -12.59
N ASN A 123 -4.29 4.96 -13.64
CA ASN A 123 -3.09 4.25 -14.09
C ASN A 123 -1.99 4.21 -13.03
N LEU A 124 -1.79 5.31 -12.28
CA LEU A 124 -0.85 5.35 -11.17
C LEU A 124 -1.24 4.35 -10.07
N ILE A 125 -2.52 4.30 -9.70
CA ILE A 125 -3.03 3.34 -8.71
C ILE A 125 -2.85 1.91 -9.22
N ASP A 126 -3.23 1.61 -10.46
CA ASP A 126 -3.09 0.27 -11.04
C ASP A 126 -1.63 -0.18 -11.10
N SER A 127 -0.72 0.70 -11.52
CA SER A 127 0.72 0.43 -11.52
C SER A 127 1.24 0.22 -10.10
N TYR A 128 0.78 1.00 -9.13
CA TYR A 128 1.16 0.85 -7.72
C TYR A 128 0.70 -0.50 -7.15
N VAL A 129 -0.57 -0.88 -7.38
CA VAL A 129 -1.14 -2.15 -6.93
C VAL A 129 -0.35 -3.33 -7.50
N LYS A 130 -0.06 -3.32 -8.80
CA LYS A 130 0.74 -4.36 -9.46
C LYS A 130 2.14 -4.47 -8.86
N LEU A 131 2.85 -3.34 -8.76
CA LEU A 131 4.22 -3.30 -8.24
C LEU A 131 4.28 -3.71 -6.77
N PHE A 132 3.29 -3.34 -5.97
CA PHE A 132 3.19 -3.70 -4.57
C PHE A 132 3.06 -5.22 -4.41
N ASN A 133 2.14 -5.84 -5.16
CA ASN A 133 1.94 -7.29 -5.10
C ASN A 133 3.16 -8.07 -5.57
N GLU A 134 3.82 -7.61 -6.65
CA GLU A 134 5.05 -8.23 -7.14
C GLU A 134 6.19 -8.16 -6.10
N LYS A 135 6.43 -6.97 -5.52
CA LYS A 135 7.46 -6.81 -4.50
C LYS A 135 7.16 -7.59 -3.23
N MET A 136 5.90 -7.65 -2.80
CA MET A 136 5.50 -8.45 -1.65
C MET A 136 5.71 -9.94 -1.91
N GLY A 137 5.31 -10.46 -3.07
CA GLY A 137 5.57 -11.84 -3.46
C GLY A 137 7.06 -12.18 -3.47
N ASN A 138 7.89 -11.30 -4.04
CA ASN A 138 9.35 -11.47 -4.06
C ASN A 138 9.95 -11.51 -2.64
N LEU A 139 9.48 -10.66 -1.72
CA LEU A 139 9.94 -10.65 -0.34
C LEU A 139 9.51 -11.90 0.43
N GLU A 140 8.29 -12.38 0.21
CA GLU A 140 7.81 -13.63 0.81
C GLU A 140 8.62 -14.84 0.31
N GLU A 141 8.93 -14.89 -0.98
CA GLU A 141 9.77 -15.95 -1.53
C GLU A 141 11.21 -15.90 -0.99
N GLN A 142 11.81 -14.72 -0.89
CA GLN A 142 13.12 -14.53 -0.26
C GLN A 142 13.10 -14.96 1.22
N GLN A 143 12.08 -14.56 1.97
CA GLN A 143 11.94 -14.96 3.36
C GLN A 143 11.79 -16.47 3.51
N ARG A 144 11.02 -17.12 2.62
CA ARG A 144 10.89 -18.58 2.56
C ARG A 144 12.22 -19.26 2.25
N HIS A 145 12.98 -18.77 1.26
CA HIS A 145 14.30 -19.31 0.92
C HIS A 145 15.26 -19.22 2.11
N HIS A 146 15.33 -18.07 2.79
CA HIS A 146 16.16 -17.91 3.99
C HIS A 146 15.74 -18.83 5.13
N ASN A 147 14.44 -18.96 5.41
CA ASN A 147 13.94 -19.85 6.46
C ASN A 147 14.32 -21.31 6.18
N ILE A 148 14.22 -21.76 4.93
CA ILE A 148 14.66 -23.10 4.52
C ILE A 148 16.18 -23.25 4.69
N GLY A 149 16.95 -22.22 4.34
CA GLY A 149 18.40 -22.20 4.52
C GLY A 149 18.81 -22.33 6.00
N LEU A 150 18.16 -21.57 6.88
CA LEU A 150 18.39 -21.62 8.33
C LEU A 150 18.04 -22.99 8.92
N ASP A 151 16.91 -23.58 8.53
CA ASP A 151 16.52 -24.94 8.96
C ASP A 151 17.55 -26.00 8.52
N LYS A 152 18.10 -25.88 7.31
CA LYS A 152 19.17 -26.78 6.84
C LYS A 152 20.47 -26.61 7.63
N LEU A 153 20.83 -25.39 7.99
CA LEU A 153 22.00 -25.12 8.82
C LEU A 153 21.81 -25.71 10.21
N ASP A 154 20.64 -25.51 10.82
CA ASP A 154 20.31 -26.05 12.13
C ASP A 154 20.38 -27.59 12.16
N LYS A 155 19.79 -28.25 11.15
CA LYS A 155 19.92 -29.71 10.95
C LYS A 155 21.37 -30.17 10.80
N THR A 156 22.23 -29.35 10.20
CA THR A 156 23.65 -29.67 10.03
C THR A 156 24.39 -29.55 11.37
N VAL A 157 24.07 -28.53 12.18
CA VAL A 157 24.60 -28.37 13.54
C VAL A 157 24.25 -29.59 14.39
N VAL A 158 22.97 -30.00 14.41
CA VAL A 158 22.51 -31.19 15.15
C VAL A 158 23.29 -32.44 14.71
N ARG A 159 23.44 -32.66 13.39
CA ARG A 159 24.21 -33.81 12.87
C ARG A 159 25.67 -33.80 13.31
N VAL A 160 26.31 -32.63 13.34
CA VAL A 160 27.70 -32.50 13.80
C VAL A 160 27.81 -32.81 15.29
N GLU A 161 26.84 -32.37 16.11
CA GLU A 161 26.80 -32.72 17.53
C GLU A 161 26.64 -34.22 17.76
N GLU A 162 25.74 -34.88 17.04
CA GLU A 162 25.56 -36.34 17.08
C GLU A 162 26.83 -37.08 16.66
N MET A 163 27.48 -36.64 15.59
CA MET A 163 28.73 -37.24 15.12
C MET A 163 29.86 -37.08 16.15
N ARG A 164 29.97 -35.91 16.80
CA ARG A 164 30.92 -35.69 17.89
C ARG A 164 30.68 -36.64 19.05
N ARG A 165 29.42 -36.84 19.47
CA ARG A 165 29.07 -37.82 20.51
C ARG A 165 29.46 -39.24 20.10
N SER A 166 29.15 -39.64 18.87
CA SER A 166 29.49 -40.97 18.33
C SER A 166 31.00 -41.23 18.26
N LEU A 167 31.79 -40.23 17.83
CA LEU A 167 33.25 -40.32 17.79
C LEU A 167 33.86 -40.51 19.17
N VAL A 168 33.36 -39.81 20.19
CA VAL A 168 33.82 -39.99 21.58
C VAL A 168 33.54 -41.42 22.05
N THR A 169 32.32 -41.93 21.85
CA THR A 169 31.97 -43.32 22.22
C THR A 169 32.81 -44.36 21.48
N LYS A 170 33.07 -44.17 20.19
CA LYS A 170 33.92 -45.11 19.43
C LYS A 170 35.38 -45.07 19.90
N ARG A 171 35.92 -43.89 20.24
CA ARG A 171 37.27 -43.76 20.80
C ARG A 171 37.41 -44.47 22.15
N THR A 172 36.42 -44.34 23.04
CA THR A 172 36.45 -45.04 24.34
C THR A 172 36.36 -46.56 24.16
N GLN A 173 35.53 -47.03 23.22
CA GLN A 173 35.44 -48.47 22.90
C GLN A 173 36.73 -49.03 22.30
N LEU A 174 37.40 -48.28 21.41
CA LEU A 174 38.68 -48.67 20.82
C LEU A 174 39.77 -48.77 21.88
N ALA A 175 39.92 -47.75 22.74
CA ALA A 175 40.88 -47.76 23.83
C ALA A 175 40.65 -48.94 24.81
N ALA A 176 39.38 -49.26 25.11
CA ALA A 176 39.04 -50.41 25.94
C ALA A 176 39.27 -51.78 25.26
N LYS A 177 39.38 -51.83 23.93
CA LYS A 177 39.75 -53.04 23.20
C LYS A 177 41.26 -53.18 23.06
N GLU A 178 41.99 -52.09 22.84
CA GLU A 178 43.45 -52.09 22.79
C GLU A 178 44.06 -52.56 24.12
N THR A 179 43.56 -52.04 25.24
CA THR A 179 43.97 -52.48 26.60
C THR A 179 43.64 -53.93 26.95
N LYS A 180 42.76 -54.59 26.20
CA LYS A 180 42.46 -56.03 26.38
C LYS A 180 43.28 -56.93 25.45
N ALA A 181 43.93 -56.34 24.45
CA ALA A 181 44.75 -57.03 23.47
C ALA A 181 46.25 -56.99 23.83
N GLU A 182 46.67 -56.03 24.65
CA GLU A 182 47.93 -56.04 25.43
C GLU A 182 47.82 -56.89 26.69
#